data_AF-A0A9P9QLV7-F1
#
_entry.id   AF-A0A9P9QLV7-F1
#
_cell.length_a   1.000
_cell.length_b   1.000
_cell.length_c   1.000
_cell.angle_alpha   90.00
_cell.angle_beta   90.00
_cell.angle_gamma   90.00
#
_symmetry.space_group_name_H-M   'P 1'
#
loop_
_entity.id
_entity.type
_entity.pdbx_description
1 polymer ?
#
loop_
_entity_poly.entity_id
_entity_poly.type
_entity_poly.pdbx_seq_one_letter_code
_entity_poly.pdbx_strand_id
1 'polypeptide(L)'
;MDEAICKIPQIQSRVAEILGVYKVLTYIPALFMAGPYGKLARRTGKKSVMFMNLMSRTLAGAYFAAVCYFHEIFDVRCIYLRPLFDIFGGGYVIFSSFTHTYISESIDQKRLSRFLYELSAGEMLLSFLALYLSSLLRKHVYWQCLLGFISLGATIPICCLLPNTQRKHRHYSQDTNCSSESSQQSSESSSLLSTTPLPLDIEEEPMFWIIMTTLRTQARRSISSCREVVASSSLSRTVMFTFFLLTCGAKIRVVFVQWPSVTYGWILAEVHAIISYEAVISSILFLTLPTISHKILKPRLRGPVSEVNLFVAKFSAVAHVVGILCIGFAPTKVSYIVGVTVWRLGHGLMDALRSYVTGLLENKEDVEQLYLGIGMVETLGAMIATAAWSELFATVLKKGYLLSRLPFMETSVILLGCCACIRVLGRFESRK
;
A
#
# COMPACT_ATOMS: atom_id res chain seq x y z
N MET A 1 27.12 19.74 -4.21
CA MET A 1 26.66 20.54 -3.06
C MET A 1 26.66 19.64 -1.84
N ASP A 2 27.09 20.14 -0.68
CA ASP A 2 27.11 19.35 0.56
C ASP A 2 25.70 19.23 1.15
N GLU A 3 25.31 18.02 1.57
CA GLU A 3 23.98 17.70 2.08
C GLU A 3 23.66 18.48 3.37
N ALA A 4 24.69 18.84 4.14
CA ALA A 4 24.55 19.61 5.38
C ALA A 4 23.77 20.92 5.19
N ILE A 5 23.95 21.58 4.03
CA ILE A 5 23.29 22.86 3.69
C ILE A 5 21.76 22.66 3.53
N CYS A 6 21.33 21.47 3.10
CA CYS A 6 19.92 21.16 2.87
C CYS A 6 19.15 20.81 4.15
N LYS A 7 19.80 20.69 5.31
CA LYS A 7 19.17 20.26 6.57
C LYS A 7 18.49 21.40 7.35
N ILE A 8 18.59 22.62 6.85
CA ILE A 8 17.99 23.82 7.45
C ILE A 8 16.45 23.65 7.52
N PRO A 9 15.79 23.95 8.67
CA PRO A 9 14.35 23.72 8.86
C PRO A 9 13.46 24.34 7.79
N GLN A 10 13.83 25.51 7.26
CA GLN A 10 13.12 26.21 6.19
C GLN A 10 13.07 25.38 4.90
N ILE A 11 14.20 24.78 4.50
CA ILE A 11 14.29 23.93 3.32
C ILE A 11 13.51 22.63 3.58
N GLN A 12 13.73 21.98 4.72
CA GLN A 12 13.07 20.71 5.05
C GLN A 12 11.54 20.85 5.14
N SER A 13 11.04 21.94 5.72
CA SER A 13 9.61 22.26 5.71
C SER A 13 9.07 22.43 4.31
N ARG A 14 9.79 23.13 3.42
CA ARG A 14 9.31 23.33 2.05
C ARG A 14 9.33 22.03 1.24
N VAL A 15 10.34 21.19 1.44
CA VAL A 15 10.40 19.85 0.83
C VAL A 15 9.26 18.97 1.37
N ALA A 16 8.95 19.04 2.67
CA ALA A 16 7.82 18.31 3.27
C ALA A 16 6.48 18.72 2.63
N GLU A 17 6.23 20.02 2.46
CA GLU A 17 5.03 20.56 1.80
C GLU A 17 4.93 20.06 0.35
N ILE A 18 6.00 20.18 -0.44
CA ILE A 18 6.02 19.77 -1.85
C ILE A 18 5.81 18.26 -1.98
N LEU A 19 6.52 17.45 -1.19
CA LEU A 19 6.37 16.00 -1.20
C LEU A 19 4.99 15.55 -0.71
N GLY A 20 4.41 16.26 0.25
CA GLY A 20 3.05 16.01 0.74
C GLY A 20 2.03 16.20 -0.37
N VAL A 21 2.02 17.37 -1.01
CA VAL A 21 1.11 17.67 -2.14
C VAL A 21 1.34 16.69 -3.29
N TYR A 22 2.60 16.45 -3.67
CA TYR A 22 2.95 15.49 -4.71
C TYR A 22 2.38 14.09 -4.43
N LYS A 23 2.58 13.55 -3.22
CA LYS A 23 2.05 12.23 -2.84
C LYS A 23 0.52 12.20 -2.85
N VAL A 24 -0.15 13.26 -2.39
CA VAL A 24 -1.62 13.35 -2.46
C VAL A 24 -2.10 13.28 -3.91
N LEU A 25 -1.45 14.02 -4.81
CA LEU A 25 -1.76 14.00 -6.24
C LEU A 25 -1.57 12.62 -6.87
N THR A 26 -0.63 11.79 -6.38
CA THR A 26 -0.45 10.42 -6.89
C THR A 26 -1.59 9.46 -6.54
N TYR A 27 -2.36 9.71 -5.47
CA TYR A 27 -3.49 8.86 -5.10
C TYR A 27 -4.72 9.08 -5.99
N ILE A 28 -4.86 10.28 -6.56
CA ILE A 28 -6.03 10.65 -7.37
C ILE A 28 -6.15 9.76 -8.62
N PRO A 29 -5.14 9.65 -9.51
CA PRO A 29 -5.22 8.76 -10.67
C PRO A 29 -5.49 7.31 -10.28
N ALA A 30 -4.87 6.81 -9.20
CA ALA A 30 -5.04 5.44 -8.75
C ALA A 30 -6.49 5.11 -8.36
N LEU A 31 -7.18 6.04 -7.68
CA LEU A 31 -8.58 5.86 -7.28
C LEU A 31 -9.54 5.85 -8.48
N PHE A 32 -9.30 6.75 -9.43
CA PHE A 32 -10.19 6.94 -10.58
C PHE A 32 -9.96 5.92 -11.71
N MET A 33 -8.71 5.49 -11.91
CA MET A 33 -8.34 4.62 -13.03
C MET A 33 -8.56 3.13 -12.76
N ALA A 34 -8.85 2.72 -11.52
CA ALA A 34 -9.06 1.32 -11.17
C ALA A 34 -10.11 0.60 -12.06
N GLY A 35 -11.33 1.15 -12.17
CA GLY A 35 -12.38 0.51 -12.97
C GLY A 35 -12.22 0.64 -14.49
N PRO A 36 -11.91 1.83 -15.05
CA PRO A 36 -11.69 1.96 -16.48
C PRO A 36 -10.65 0.98 -17.02
N TYR A 37 -9.54 0.81 -16.29
CA TYR A 37 -8.47 -0.12 -16.68
C TYR A 37 -8.86 -1.59 -16.52
N GLY A 38 -9.76 -1.94 -15.60
CA GLY A 38 -10.36 -3.28 -15.54
C GLY A 38 -11.23 -3.61 -16.75
N LYS A 39 -12.04 -2.64 -17.19
CA LYS A 39 -12.83 -2.79 -18.42
C LYS A 39 -11.92 -2.86 -19.66
N LEU A 40 -10.88 -2.01 -19.70
CA LEU A 40 -9.91 -2.02 -20.79
C LEU A 40 -9.17 -3.37 -20.88
N ALA A 41 -8.71 -3.91 -19.75
CA ALA A 41 -8.02 -5.19 -19.70
C ALA A 41 -8.88 -6.37 -20.19
N ARG A 42 -10.22 -6.30 -20.07
CA ARG A 42 -11.12 -7.30 -20.66
C ARG A 42 -11.16 -7.23 -22.19
N ARG A 43 -10.98 -6.04 -22.78
CA ARG A 43 -10.98 -5.84 -24.24
C ARG A 43 -9.61 -6.09 -24.87
N THR A 44 -8.57 -5.45 -24.34
CA THR A 44 -7.20 -5.48 -24.92
C THR A 44 -6.31 -6.57 -24.32
N GLY A 45 -6.75 -7.23 -23.24
CA GLY A 45 -5.96 -8.21 -22.49
C GLY A 45 -5.09 -7.55 -21.41
N LYS A 46 -4.90 -8.25 -20.28
CA LYS A 46 -4.12 -7.76 -19.12
C LYS A 46 -2.67 -7.40 -19.49
N LYS A 47 -2.03 -8.22 -20.35
CA LYS A 47 -0.66 -8.00 -20.85
C LYS A 47 -0.46 -6.64 -21.51
N SER A 48 -1.38 -6.28 -22.43
CA SER A 48 -1.31 -5.00 -23.16
C SER A 48 -1.42 -3.81 -22.19
N VAL A 49 -2.33 -3.92 -21.21
CA VAL A 49 -2.50 -2.89 -20.18
C VAL A 49 -1.27 -2.78 -19.27
N MET A 50 -0.63 -3.89 -18.89
CA MET A 50 0.63 -3.86 -18.13
C MET A 50 1.78 -3.22 -18.91
N PHE A 51 1.88 -3.47 -20.22
CA PHE A 51 2.89 -2.82 -21.07
C PHE A 51 2.66 -1.30 -21.16
N MET A 52 1.41 -0.87 -21.37
CA MET A 52 1.05 0.55 -21.38
C MET A 52 1.37 1.24 -20.06
N ASN A 53 1.11 0.56 -18.92
CA ASN A 53 1.50 1.03 -17.60
C ASN A 53 3.02 1.25 -17.48
N LEU A 54 3.80 0.30 -17.96
CA LEU A 54 5.26 0.36 -17.87
C LEU A 54 5.87 1.46 -18.73
N MET A 55 5.30 1.70 -19.93
CA MET A 55 5.66 2.84 -20.77
C MET A 55 5.35 4.17 -20.10
N SER A 56 4.14 4.31 -19.55
CA SER A 56 3.73 5.49 -18.78
C SER A 56 4.65 5.74 -17.58
N ARG A 57 5.00 4.70 -16.80
CA ARG A 57 5.94 4.78 -15.66
C ARG A 57 7.34 5.22 -16.08
N THR A 58 7.82 4.70 -17.21
CA THR A 58 9.14 5.07 -17.76
C THR A 58 9.16 6.54 -18.15
N LEU A 59 8.12 7.00 -18.86
CA LEU A 59 7.98 8.40 -19.23
C LEU A 59 7.82 9.32 -18.00
N ALA A 60 7.04 8.91 -17.00
CA ALA A 60 6.88 9.64 -15.74
C ALA A 60 8.19 9.76 -14.96
N GLY A 61 9.00 8.69 -14.96
CA GLY A 61 10.34 8.68 -14.39
C GLY A 61 11.29 9.61 -15.14
N ALA A 62 11.26 9.59 -16.48
CA ALA A 62 12.05 10.46 -17.34
C ALA A 62 11.70 11.93 -17.11
N TYR A 63 10.42 12.25 -17.03
CA TYR A 63 9.94 13.59 -16.68
C TYR A 63 10.45 14.04 -15.31
N PHE A 64 10.33 13.20 -14.29
CA PHE A 64 10.83 13.51 -12.94
C PHE A 64 12.34 13.78 -12.93
N ALA A 65 13.12 12.92 -13.61
CA ALA A 65 14.56 13.09 -13.73
C ALA A 65 14.92 14.37 -14.49
N ALA A 66 14.19 14.70 -15.57
CA ALA A 66 14.40 15.90 -16.36
C ALA A 66 14.12 17.18 -15.54
N VAL A 67 13.02 17.24 -14.79
CA VAL A 67 12.71 18.38 -13.91
C VAL A 67 13.80 18.59 -12.86
N CYS A 68 14.34 17.51 -12.29
CA CYS A 68 15.43 17.59 -11.32
C CYS A 68 16.79 17.95 -11.96
N TYR A 69 17.05 17.52 -13.19
CA TYR A 69 18.29 17.83 -13.92
C TYR A 69 18.31 19.30 -14.36
N PHE A 70 17.22 19.77 -14.97
CA PHE A 70 17.07 21.13 -15.47
C PHE A 70 16.49 22.08 -14.40
N HIS A 71 17.01 22.01 -13.18
CA HIS A 71 16.52 22.79 -12.03
C HIS A 71 16.72 24.31 -12.19
N GLU A 72 17.58 24.75 -13.12
CA GLU A 72 17.78 26.18 -13.44
C GLU A 72 16.68 26.72 -14.38
N ILE A 73 16.01 25.84 -15.14
CA ILE A 73 14.98 26.22 -16.11
C ILE A 73 13.58 25.98 -15.53
N PHE A 74 13.38 24.85 -14.85
CA PHE A 74 12.07 24.45 -14.31
C PHE A 74 12.00 24.65 -12.79
N ASP A 75 10.91 25.26 -12.31
CA ASP A 75 10.60 25.25 -10.88
C ASP A 75 10.31 23.82 -10.42
N VAL A 76 10.76 23.46 -9.22
CA VAL A 76 10.56 22.15 -8.58
C VAL A 76 9.07 21.79 -8.49
N ARG A 77 8.17 22.78 -8.50
CA ARG A 77 6.71 22.57 -8.51
C ARG A 77 6.21 21.85 -9.76
N CYS A 78 6.97 21.83 -10.86
CA CYS A 78 6.64 21.05 -12.05
C CYS A 78 6.51 19.54 -11.77
N ILE A 79 7.09 19.03 -10.67
CA ILE A 79 6.92 17.65 -10.21
C ILE A 79 5.43 17.26 -10.03
N TYR A 80 4.53 18.22 -9.78
CA TYR A 80 3.08 17.99 -9.67
C TYR A 80 2.42 17.49 -10.96
N LEU A 81 3.08 17.61 -12.12
CA LEU A 81 2.58 17.07 -13.38
C LEU A 81 2.89 15.58 -13.55
N ARG A 82 3.82 15.00 -12.78
CA ARG A 82 4.18 13.58 -12.88
C ARG A 82 2.99 12.62 -12.72
N PRO A 83 2.06 12.80 -11.77
CA PRO A 83 0.90 11.92 -11.61
C PRO A 83 -0.03 11.90 -12.83
N LEU A 84 0.02 12.91 -13.72
CA LEU A 84 -0.78 12.89 -14.96
C LEU A 84 -0.37 11.73 -15.88
N PHE A 85 0.90 11.33 -15.85
CA PHE A 85 1.34 10.16 -16.61
C PHE A 85 0.67 8.88 -16.11
N ASP A 86 0.41 8.76 -14.80
CA ASP A 86 -0.28 7.60 -14.22
C ASP A 86 -1.74 7.48 -14.71
N ILE A 87 -2.36 8.56 -15.20
CA ILE A 87 -3.69 8.52 -15.83
C ILE A 87 -3.66 7.68 -17.12
N PHE A 88 -2.57 7.81 -17.90
CA PHE A 88 -2.36 7.04 -19.14
C PHE A 88 -1.88 5.61 -18.92
N GLY A 89 -1.37 5.29 -17.72
CA GLY A 89 -0.89 3.94 -17.39
C GLY A 89 -1.78 3.15 -16.43
N GLY A 90 -2.62 3.81 -15.63
CA GLY A 90 -3.35 3.23 -14.50
C GLY A 90 -2.55 3.21 -13.17
N GLY A 91 -1.31 3.70 -13.16
CA GLY A 91 -0.49 3.84 -11.95
C GLY A 91 -0.05 2.52 -11.29
N TYR A 92 0.47 2.60 -10.06
CA TYR A 92 1.09 1.44 -9.39
C TYR A 92 0.05 0.37 -9.02
N VAL A 93 -1.15 0.81 -8.67
CA VAL A 93 -2.24 -0.06 -8.20
C VAL A 93 -2.65 -1.06 -9.29
N ILE A 94 -2.85 -0.61 -10.53
CA ILE A 94 -3.20 -1.50 -11.65
C ILE A 94 -2.09 -2.49 -11.96
N PHE A 95 -0.84 -2.03 -11.99
CA PHE A 95 0.31 -2.90 -12.25
C PHE A 95 0.46 -3.99 -11.19
N SER A 96 0.43 -3.60 -9.91
CA SER A 96 0.49 -4.54 -8.79
C SER A 96 -0.68 -5.53 -8.85
N SER A 97 -1.89 -5.05 -9.14
CA SER A 97 -3.08 -5.89 -9.21
C SER A 97 -3.00 -6.96 -10.28
N PHE A 98 -2.65 -6.58 -11.52
CA PHE A 98 -2.55 -7.56 -12.60
C PHE A 98 -1.41 -8.53 -12.39
N THR A 99 -0.29 -8.10 -11.79
CA THR A 99 0.82 -8.98 -11.42
C THR A 99 0.35 -10.06 -10.44
N HIS A 100 -0.33 -9.67 -9.36
CA HIS A 100 -0.90 -10.61 -8.39
C HIS A 100 -1.97 -11.52 -9.02
N THR A 101 -2.76 -11.00 -9.96
CA THR A 101 -3.74 -11.80 -10.69
C THR A 101 -3.06 -12.86 -11.56
N TYR A 102 -2.00 -12.49 -12.29
CA TYR A 102 -1.21 -13.44 -13.10
C TYR A 102 -0.60 -14.55 -12.25
N ILE A 103 -0.11 -14.21 -11.05
CA ILE A 103 0.45 -15.18 -10.10
C ILE A 103 -0.64 -16.12 -9.56
N SER A 104 -1.82 -15.58 -9.22
CA SER A 104 -2.93 -16.41 -8.75
C SER A 104 -3.51 -17.32 -9.84
N GLU A 105 -3.38 -16.95 -11.11
CA GLU A 105 -3.85 -17.76 -12.24
C GLU A 105 -2.85 -18.87 -12.63
N SER A 106 -1.57 -18.75 -12.25
CA SER A 106 -0.52 -19.69 -12.64
C SER A 106 -0.18 -20.73 -11.58
N ILE A 107 -0.59 -20.53 -10.32
CA ILE A 107 -0.25 -21.38 -9.19
C ILE A 107 -1.51 -22.01 -8.60
N ASP A 108 -1.45 -23.30 -8.31
CA ASP A 108 -2.51 -24.02 -7.60
C ASP A 108 -2.82 -23.38 -6.24
N GLN A 109 -4.11 -23.28 -5.92
CA GLN A 109 -4.61 -22.63 -4.69
C GLN A 109 -3.94 -23.14 -3.40
N LYS A 110 -3.58 -24.43 -3.34
CA LYS A 110 -2.93 -25.04 -2.16
C LYS A 110 -1.52 -24.49 -1.89
N ARG A 111 -0.80 -24.02 -2.92
CA ARG A 111 0.57 -23.50 -2.81
C ARG A 111 0.65 -21.98 -2.90
N LEU A 112 -0.43 -21.34 -3.34
CA LEU A 112 -0.50 -19.91 -3.61
C LEU A 112 -0.14 -19.05 -2.39
N SER A 113 -0.73 -19.31 -1.22
CA SER A 113 -0.43 -18.51 -0.02
C SER A 113 1.04 -18.57 0.36
N ARG A 114 1.66 -19.75 0.31
CA ARG A 114 3.09 -19.92 0.61
C ARG A 114 3.96 -19.15 -0.38
N PHE A 115 3.67 -19.28 -1.68
CA PHE A 115 4.40 -18.57 -2.71
C PHE A 115 4.25 -17.04 -2.60
N LEU A 116 3.05 -16.54 -2.27
CA LEU A 116 2.81 -15.11 -2.04
C LEU A 116 3.63 -14.60 -0.84
N TYR A 117 3.72 -15.36 0.26
CA TYR A 117 4.58 -14.97 1.38
C TYR A 117 6.07 -14.96 1.01
N GLU A 118 6.55 -15.97 0.28
CA GLU A 118 7.93 -16.03 -0.23
C GLU A 118 8.22 -14.85 -1.18
N LEU A 119 7.25 -14.50 -2.04
CA LEU A 119 7.34 -13.36 -2.95
C LEU A 119 7.39 -12.03 -2.20
N SER A 120 6.51 -11.81 -1.22
CA SER A 120 6.53 -10.59 -0.40
C SER A 120 7.82 -10.46 0.41
N ALA A 121 8.35 -11.58 0.93
CA ALA A 121 9.66 -11.59 1.59
C ALA A 121 10.78 -11.22 0.61
N GLY A 122 10.73 -11.74 -0.62
CA GLY A 122 11.61 -11.39 -1.72
C GLY A 122 11.54 -9.91 -2.10
N GLU A 123 10.34 -9.34 -2.21
CA GLU A 123 10.13 -7.91 -2.51
C GLU A 123 10.79 -7.01 -1.45
N MET A 124 10.67 -7.37 -0.17
CA MET A 124 11.32 -6.65 0.92
C MET A 124 12.86 -6.77 0.86
N LEU A 125 13.40 -7.93 0.49
CA LEU A 125 14.84 -8.11 0.25
C LEU A 125 15.32 -7.29 -0.97
N LEU A 126 14.58 -7.29 -2.07
CA LEU A 126 14.89 -6.45 -3.23
C LEU A 126 14.85 -4.96 -2.86
N SER A 127 13.92 -4.56 -2.01
CA SER A 127 13.85 -3.19 -1.49
C SER A 127 15.09 -2.84 -0.66
N PHE A 128 15.58 -3.77 0.17
CA PHE A 128 16.86 -3.63 0.87
C PHE A 128 18.03 -3.46 -0.12
N LEU A 129 18.15 -4.34 -1.13
CA LEU A 129 19.21 -4.24 -2.15
C LEU A 129 19.14 -2.90 -2.90
N ALA A 130 17.94 -2.48 -3.31
CA ALA A 130 17.74 -1.23 -4.05
C ALA A 130 18.18 -0.01 -3.23
N LEU A 131 17.80 0.06 -1.95
CA LEU A 131 18.20 1.14 -1.06
C LEU A 131 19.70 1.08 -0.71
N TYR A 132 20.27 -0.13 -0.60
CA TYR A 132 21.71 -0.31 -0.40
C TYR A 132 22.52 0.20 -1.61
N LEU A 133 22.13 -0.20 -2.83
CA LEU A 133 22.72 0.32 -4.07
C LEU A 133 22.53 1.84 -4.14
N SER A 134 21.34 2.36 -3.83
CA SER A 134 21.12 3.81 -3.77
C SER A 134 22.11 4.50 -2.82
N SER A 135 22.32 3.98 -1.62
CA SER A 135 23.26 4.58 -0.65
C SER A 135 24.71 4.61 -1.15
N LEU A 136 25.17 3.56 -1.82
CA LEU A 136 26.51 3.49 -2.41
C LEU A 136 26.71 4.52 -3.53
N LEU A 137 25.66 4.77 -4.31
CA LEU A 137 25.69 5.65 -5.47
C LEU A 137 25.30 7.10 -5.18
N ARG A 138 25.23 7.47 -3.91
CA ARG A 138 24.83 8.81 -3.45
C ARG A 138 25.67 9.96 -4.04
N LYS A 139 26.96 9.72 -4.31
CA LYS A 139 27.85 10.73 -4.92
C LYS A 139 27.47 11.03 -6.38
N HIS A 140 26.80 10.10 -7.06
CA HIS A 140 26.42 10.20 -8.46
C HIS A 140 24.91 9.91 -8.61
N VAL A 141 24.09 10.90 -8.23
CA VAL A 141 22.62 10.81 -8.25
C VAL A 141 22.07 10.36 -9.61
N TYR A 142 22.68 10.79 -10.71
CA TYR A 142 22.26 10.38 -12.07
C TYR A 142 22.48 8.90 -12.37
N TRP A 143 23.46 8.26 -11.73
CA TRP A 143 23.64 6.82 -11.87
C TRP A 143 22.55 6.04 -11.12
N GLN A 144 22.02 6.59 -10.02
CA GLN A 144 20.83 6.02 -9.37
C GLN A 144 19.61 6.08 -10.29
N CYS A 145 19.41 7.22 -10.97
CA CYS A 145 18.36 7.35 -11.98
C CYS A 145 18.55 6.35 -13.12
N LEU A 146 19.77 6.22 -13.64
CA LEU A 146 20.10 5.27 -14.71
C LEU A 146 19.81 3.83 -14.29
N LEU A 147 20.23 3.42 -13.09
CA LEU A 147 19.91 2.10 -12.55
C LEU A 147 18.40 1.86 -12.44
N GLY A 148 17.65 2.89 -12.03
CA GLY A 148 16.18 2.87 -12.05
C GLY A 148 15.61 2.62 -13.44
N PHE A 149 16.07 3.32 -14.46
CA PHE A 149 15.64 3.11 -15.85
C PHE A 149 16.04 1.74 -16.39
N ILE A 150 17.25 1.25 -16.07
CA ILE A 150 17.68 -0.11 -16.43
C ILE A 150 16.74 -1.15 -15.82
N SER A 151 16.36 -0.98 -14.54
CA SER A 151 15.43 -1.91 -13.88
C SER A 151 14.02 -1.90 -14.50
N LEU A 152 13.51 -0.72 -14.86
CA LEU A 152 12.23 -0.59 -15.57
C LEU A 152 12.31 -1.18 -16.98
N GLY A 153 13.41 -0.92 -17.68
CA GLY A 153 13.71 -1.48 -19.00
C GLY A 153 13.77 -3.00 -18.99
N ALA A 154 14.40 -3.59 -17.98
CA ALA A 154 14.46 -5.04 -17.77
C ALA A 154 13.10 -5.67 -17.45
N THR A 155 12.15 -4.89 -16.92
CA THR A 155 10.78 -5.38 -16.66
C THR A 155 9.97 -5.52 -17.95
N ILE A 156 10.27 -4.74 -18.99
CA ILE A 156 9.57 -4.77 -20.29
C ILE A 156 9.62 -6.16 -20.95
N PRO A 157 10.80 -6.80 -21.15
CA PRO A 157 10.86 -8.12 -21.76
C PRO A 157 10.14 -9.18 -20.91
N ILE A 158 10.20 -9.08 -19.57
CA ILE A 158 9.48 -10.00 -18.68
C ILE A 158 7.97 -9.88 -18.91
N CYS A 159 7.42 -8.67 -19.02
CA CYS A 159 6.01 -8.46 -19.37
C CYS A 159 5.67 -9.01 -20.77
N CYS A 160 6.60 -8.95 -21.72
CA CYS A 160 6.41 -9.53 -23.06
C CYS A 160 6.36 -11.07 -23.03
N LEU A 161 6.96 -11.73 -22.05
CA LEU A 161 6.90 -13.18 -21.88
C LEU A 161 5.59 -13.66 -21.25
N LEU A 162 4.82 -12.77 -20.60
CA LEU A 162 3.55 -13.14 -19.99
C LEU A 162 2.54 -13.63 -21.04
N PRO A 163 1.80 -14.71 -20.75
CA PRO A 163 0.78 -15.21 -21.65
C PRO A 163 -0.36 -14.19 -21.80
N ASN A 164 -0.93 -14.12 -23.01
CA ASN A 164 -2.19 -13.42 -23.23
C ASN A 164 -3.32 -14.27 -22.66
N THR A 165 -3.58 -14.15 -21.36
CA THR A 165 -4.70 -14.81 -20.70
C THR A 165 -6.00 -14.11 -21.08
N GLN A 166 -6.47 -14.30 -22.32
CA GLN A 166 -7.87 -14.03 -22.65
C GLN A 166 -8.68 -15.24 -22.19
N ARG A 167 -9.21 -15.19 -20.97
CA ARG A 167 -10.11 -16.23 -20.49
C ARG A 167 -11.40 -16.17 -21.32
N LYS A 168 -11.52 -17.07 -22.31
CA LYS A 168 -12.81 -17.44 -22.92
C LYS A 168 -13.68 -18.02 -21.79
N HIS A 169 -14.50 -17.21 -21.16
CA HIS A 169 -15.67 -17.73 -20.43
C HIS A 169 -16.74 -18.13 -21.46
N ARG A 170 -16.51 -19.26 -22.14
CA ARG A 170 -17.52 -20.02 -22.90
C ARG A 170 -17.12 -21.49 -22.76
N HIS A 171 -18.03 -22.30 -22.19
CA HIS A 171 -17.92 -23.72 -21.83
C HIS A 171 -17.20 -24.09 -20.52
N TYR A 172 -17.88 -23.90 -19.38
CA TYR A 172 -17.98 -24.94 -18.33
C TYR A 172 -19.13 -24.55 -17.38
N SER A 173 -20.36 -24.67 -17.88
CA SER A 173 -21.57 -24.59 -17.06
C SER A 173 -22.52 -25.67 -17.52
N GLN A 174 -22.04 -26.91 -17.52
CA GLN A 174 -22.89 -28.07 -17.40
C GLN A 174 -22.02 -29.22 -16.89
N ASP A 175 -22.55 -29.88 -15.86
CA ASP A 175 -22.06 -31.08 -15.20
C ASP A 175 -20.88 -30.91 -14.23
N THR A 176 -21.16 -30.79 -12.92
CA THR A 176 -21.17 -31.93 -11.98
C THR A 176 -21.28 -31.42 -10.53
N ASN A 177 -22.17 -32.03 -9.75
CA ASN A 177 -22.32 -31.86 -8.30
C ASN A 177 -21.04 -32.18 -7.52
N CYS A 178 -20.95 -31.56 -6.33
CA CYS A 178 -20.37 -32.04 -5.07
C CYS A 178 -19.11 -31.33 -4.53
N SER A 179 -19.23 -30.96 -3.24
CA SER A 179 -18.21 -30.67 -2.22
C SER A 179 -17.45 -29.33 -2.25
N SER A 180 -18.00 -28.42 -1.45
CA SER A 180 -17.35 -27.53 -0.48
C SER A 180 -15.85 -27.73 -0.24
N GLU A 181 -15.05 -26.70 -0.50
CA GLU A 181 -14.06 -26.13 0.44
C GLU A 181 -13.49 -24.83 -0.15
N SER A 182 -13.82 -23.72 0.50
CA SER A 182 -13.39 -22.36 0.17
C SER A 182 -12.07 -22.04 0.86
N SER A 183 -11.11 -21.49 0.13
CA SER A 183 -9.93 -20.84 0.70
C SER A 183 -9.51 -19.67 -0.20
N GLN A 184 -10.17 -18.53 0.01
CA GLN A 184 -9.87 -17.25 -0.62
C GLN A 184 -8.64 -16.63 0.05
N GLN A 185 -7.48 -16.82 -0.55
CA GLN A 185 -6.27 -16.07 -0.20
C GLN A 185 -5.48 -15.78 -1.47
N SER A 186 -6.01 -14.86 -2.27
CA SER A 186 -5.23 -14.20 -3.32
C SER A 186 -5.91 -12.92 -3.80
N SER A 187 -5.17 -11.83 -3.67
CA SER A 187 -5.29 -10.61 -4.48
C SER A 187 -6.47 -9.69 -4.13
N GLU A 188 -6.33 -8.95 -3.03
CA GLU A 188 -7.19 -7.81 -2.65
C GLU A 188 -7.28 -6.75 -3.76
N SER A 189 -6.22 -6.58 -4.54
CA SER A 189 -6.24 -5.70 -5.71
C SER A 189 -7.14 -6.22 -6.85
N SER A 190 -7.32 -7.55 -6.97
CA SER A 190 -8.20 -8.15 -7.97
C SER A 190 -9.68 -7.93 -7.67
N SER A 191 -10.04 -7.77 -6.39
CA SER A 191 -11.43 -7.46 -5.97
C SER A 191 -11.85 -6.05 -6.39
N LEU A 192 -10.93 -5.08 -6.44
CA LEU A 192 -11.19 -3.71 -6.93
C LEU A 192 -11.50 -3.65 -8.43
N LEU A 193 -11.25 -4.73 -9.16
CA LEU A 193 -11.50 -4.87 -10.61
C LEU A 193 -12.66 -5.83 -10.92
N SER A 194 -13.20 -6.56 -9.95
CA SER A 194 -14.30 -7.50 -10.15
C SER A 194 -15.65 -6.77 -10.15
N THR A 195 -15.96 -6.08 -11.26
CA THR A 195 -17.34 -5.64 -11.53
C THR A 195 -18.16 -6.78 -12.15
N THR A 196 -19.33 -7.01 -11.56
CA THR A 196 -20.45 -7.89 -11.95
C THR A 196 -20.66 -7.93 -13.48
N PRO A 197 -20.99 -9.09 -14.09
CA PRO A 197 -21.15 -9.21 -15.53
C PRO A 197 -22.38 -8.41 -16.00
N LEU A 198 -22.15 -7.25 -16.62
CA LEU A 198 -23.15 -6.56 -17.42
C LEU A 198 -23.20 -7.22 -18.82
N PRO A 199 -24.38 -7.40 -19.44
CA PRO A 199 -24.49 -8.01 -20.77
C PRO A 199 -23.66 -7.25 -21.81
N LEU A 200 -22.97 -7.99 -22.66
CA LEU A 200 -22.12 -7.50 -23.73
C LEU A 200 -22.99 -7.04 -24.90
N ASP A 201 -23.41 -5.78 -24.90
CA ASP A 201 -23.72 -5.07 -26.14
C ASP A 201 -22.44 -4.36 -26.61
N ILE A 202 -21.96 -4.80 -27.78
CA ILE A 202 -20.73 -4.30 -28.42
C ILE A 202 -21.12 -3.05 -29.20
N GLU A 203 -21.07 -1.89 -28.53
CA GLU A 203 -20.96 -0.60 -29.22
C GLU A 203 -19.49 -0.13 -29.20
N GLU A 204 -18.99 0.23 -30.38
CA GLU A 204 -17.64 0.78 -30.63
C GLU A 204 -17.53 2.22 -30.11
N GLU A 205 -17.72 2.41 -28.80
CA GLU A 205 -17.54 3.71 -28.18
C GLU A 205 -16.04 4.07 -28.08
N PRO A 206 -15.65 5.33 -28.37
CA PRO A 206 -14.27 5.78 -28.23
C PRO A 206 -13.75 5.53 -26.81
N MET A 207 -12.48 5.13 -26.70
CA MET A 207 -11.84 4.78 -25.41
C MET A 207 -12.01 5.89 -24.35
N PHE A 208 -11.98 7.16 -24.76
CA PHE A 208 -12.22 8.31 -23.89
C PHE A 208 -13.65 8.38 -23.34
N TRP A 209 -14.67 8.10 -24.16
CA TRP A 209 -16.07 8.06 -23.73
C TRP A 209 -16.32 6.90 -22.77
N ILE A 210 -15.69 5.75 -22.98
CA ILE A 210 -15.75 4.61 -22.05
C ILE A 210 -15.11 4.96 -20.72
N ILE A 211 -13.94 5.62 -20.72
CA ILE A 211 -13.26 6.05 -19.50
C ILE A 211 -14.12 7.09 -18.76
N MET A 212 -14.67 8.08 -19.45
CA MET A 212 -15.48 9.15 -18.87
C MET A 212 -16.82 8.66 -18.31
N THR A 213 -17.54 7.81 -19.05
CA THR A 213 -18.81 7.22 -18.61
C THR A 213 -18.61 6.24 -17.45
N THR A 214 -17.54 5.45 -17.48
CA THR A 214 -17.15 4.56 -16.37
C THR A 214 -16.74 5.38 -15.15
N LEU A 215 -15.97 6.45 -15.29
CA LEU A 215 -15.61 7.36 -14.19
C LEU A 215 -16.83 8.00 -13.53
N ARG A 216 -17.78 8.52 -14.31
CA ARG A 216 -18.98 9.21 -13.79
C ARG A 216 -19.94 8.24 -13.11
N THR A 217 -20.10 7.04 -13.66
CA THR A 217 -20.97 6.00 -13.07
C THR A 217 -20.31 5.30 -11.89
N GLN A 218 -19.00 5.08 -11.92
CA GLN A 218 -18.23 4.47 -10.84
C GLN A 218 -18.07 5.42 -9.66
N ALA A 219 -17.82 6.72 -9.86
CA ALA A 219 -17.77 7.67 -8.74
C ALA A 219 -19.10 7.72 -7.97
N ARG A 220 -20.25 7.72 -8.66
CA ARG A 220 -21.58 7.72 -8.02
C ARG A 220 -21.90 6.37 -7.36
N ARG A 221 -21.63 5.25 -8.03
CA ARG A 221 -21.88 3.90 -7.49
C ARG A 221 -20.93 3.54 -6.35
N SER A 222 -19.66 3.92 -6.42
CA SER A 222 -18.69 3.68 -5.35
C SER A 222 -19.07 4.44 -4.08
N ILE A 223 -19.55 5.69 -4.19
CA ILE A 223 -20.02 6.45 -3.03
C ILE A 223 -21.32 5.84 -2.46
N SER A 224 -22.28 5.46 -3.31
CA SER A 224 -23.53 4.83 -2.83
C SER A 224 -23.28 3.46 -2.22
N SER A 225 -22.45 2.62 -2.84
CA SER A 225 -22.07 1.30 -2.31
C SER A 225 -21.25 1.41 -1.03
N CYS A 226 -20.35 2.39 -0.92
CA CYS A 226 -19.63 2.62 0.34
C CYS A 226 -20.59 3.09 1.45
N ARG A 227 -21.57 3.94 1.12
CA ARG A 227 -22.64 4.34 2.07
C ARG A 227 -23.46 3.15 2.52
N GLU A 228 -23.84 2.27 1.60
CA GLU A 228 -24.62 1.05 1.88
C GLU A 228 -23.81 0.04 2.72
N VAL A 229 -22.53 -0.16 2.42
CA VAL A 229 -21.62 -1.05 3.19
C VAL A 229 -21.38 -0.52 4.60
N VAL A 230 -21.21 0.79 4.76
CA VAL A 230 -21.05 1.43 6.07
C VAL A 230 -22.36 1.41 6.87
N ALA A 231 -23.51 1.42 6.18
CA ALA A 231 -24.84 1.40 6.79
C ALA A 231 -25.39 -0.02 7.05
N SER A 232 -24.83 -1.07 6.43
CA SER A 232 -25.43 -2.41 6.45
C SER A 232 -25.33 -3.11 7.80
N SER A 233 -24.13 -3.11 8.43
CA SER A 233 -23.91 -3.82 9.69
C SER A 233 -22.97 -3.07 10.63
N SER A 234 -23.17 -3.26 11.94
CA SER A 234 -22.25 -2.70 12.94
C SER A 234 -20.84 -3.28 12.81
N LEU A 235 -20.71 -4.52 12.34
CA LEU A 235 -19.40 -5.15 12.07
C LEU A 235 -18.67 -4.41 10.96
N SER A 236 -19.30 -4.25 9.80
CA SER A 236 -18.72 -3.56 8.64
C SER A 236 -18.27 -2.13 9.01
N ARG A 237 -19.10 -1.37 9.72
CA ARG A 237 -18.75 -0.02 10.19
C ARG A 237 -17.51 -0.01 11.09
N THR A 238 -17.42 -0.93 12.04
CA THR A 238 -16.24 -1.04 12.91
C THR A 238 -15.00 -1.44 12.12
N VAL A 239 -15.11 -2.36 11.16
CA VAL A 239 -14.01 -2.76 10.27
C VAL A 239 -13.50 -1.56 9.48
N MET A 240 -14.39 -0.86 8.77
CA MET A 240 -14.04 0.32 7.96
C MET A 240 -13.32 1.38 8.80
N PHE A 241 -13.88 1.71 9.97
CA PHE A 241 -13.25 2.69 10.85
C PHE A 241 -11.89 2.22 11.38
N THR A 242 -11.72 0.92 11.65
CA THR A 242 -10.43 0.35 12.08
C THR A 242 -9.38 0.48 10.99
N PHE A 243 -9.70 0.11 9.74
CA PHE A 243 -8.77 0.24 8.59
C PHE A 243 -8.46 1.70 8.25
N PHE A 244 -9.43 2.61 8.42
CA PHE A 244 -9.20 4.05 8.30
C PHE A 244 -8.15 4.54 9.28
N LEU A 245 -8.36 4.31 10.59
CA LEU A 245 -7.43 4.73 11.64
C LEU A 245 -6.06 4.08 11.46
N LEU A 246 -6.01 2.80 11.13
CA LEU A 246 -4.77 2.07 10.90
C LEU A 246 -3.98 2.65 9.74
N THR A 247 -4.67 3.00 8.64
CA THR A 247 -4.04 3.65 7.49
C THR A 247 -3.53 5.03 7.85
N CYS A 248 -4.36 5.85 8.51
CA CYS A 248 -3.95 7.18 8.94
C CYS A 248 -2.69 7.12 9.81
N GLY A 249 -2.65 6.22 10.78
CA GLY A 249 -1.48 6.00 11.63
C GLY A 249 -0.27 5.49 10.85
N ALA A 250 -0.44 4.57 9.90
CA ALA A 250 0.66 4.03 9.11
C ALA A 250 1.31 5.06 8.16
N LYS A 251 0.56 6.08 7.72
CA LYS A 251 1.08 7.12 6.81
C LYS A 251 1.96 8.17 7.47
N ILE A 252 2.12 8.15 8.80
CA ILE A 252 3.16 8.93 9.49
C ILE A 252 4.56 8.69 8.89
N ARG A 253 4.75 7.54 8.23
CA ARG A 253 5.97 7.17 7.48
C ARG A 253 6.46 8.25 6.51
N VAL A 254 5.61 9.17 6.05
CA VAL A 254 6.03 10.32 5.23
C VAL A 254 7.11 11.17 5.91
N VAL A 255 7.15 11.22 7.25
CA VAL A 255 8.13 12.03 8.01
C VAL A 255 9.39 11.25 8.39
N PHE A 256 9.43 9.92 8.21
CA PHE A 256 10.50 9.05 8.73
C PHE A 256 11.87 9.31 8.08
N VAL A 257 11.90 9.89 6.88
CA VAL A 257 13.16 10.29 6.23
C VAL A 257 13.69 11.60 6.82
N GLN A 258 12.82 12.59 6.95
CA GLN A 258 13.21 13.95 7.34
C GLN A 258 13.43 14.09 8.85
N TRP A 259 12.57 13.50 9.67
CA TRP A 259 12.62 13.65 11.13
C TRP A 259 13.96 13.27 11.74
N PRO A 260 14.54 12.07 11.50
CA PRO A 260 15.80 11.71 12.12
C PRO A 260 16.99 12.43 11.48
N SER A 261 16.87 12.92 10.23
CA SER A 261 17.89 13.75 9.59
C SER A 261 17.99 15.13 10.26
N VAL A 262 16.85 15.77 10.55
CA VAL A 262 16.80 17.06 11.26
C VAL A 262 17.15 16.88 12.75
N THR A 263 16.71 15.79 13.38
CA THR A 263 16.84 15.56 14.82
C THR A 263 18.25 15.09 15.23
N TYR A 264 18.84 14.17 14.47
CA TYR A 264 20.15 13.56 14.82
C TYR A 264 21.28 13.93 13.86
N GLY A 265 20.99 14.76 12.86
CA GLY A 265 21.94 15.13 11.82
C GLY A 265 22.31 14.00 10.88
N TRP A 266 21.58 12.87 10.86
CA TRP A 266 21.87 11.79 9.92
C TRP A 266 21.78 12.28 8.48
N ILE A 267 22.70 11.81 7.65
CA ILE A 267 22.60 12.04 6.21
C ILE A 267 21.49 11.15 5.62
N LEU A 268 20.85 11.59 4.54
CA LEU A 268 19.68 10.93 3.94
C LEU A 268 19.95 9.45 3.68
N ALA A 269 21.17 9.10 3.28
CA ALA A 269 21.50 7.72 3.00
C ALA A 269 21.72 6.84 4.24
N GLU A 270 22.12 7.41 5.38
CA GLU A 270 22.08 6.67 6.66
C GLU A 270 20.63 6.39 7.03
N VAL A 271 19.73 7.36 6.82
CA VAL A 271 18.29 7.15 7.04
C VAL A 271 17.74 6.09 6.08
N HIS A 272 18.15 6.10 4.81
CA HIS A 272 17.80 5.03 3.86
C HIS A 272 18.36 3.67 4.28
N ALA A 273 19.57 3.60 4.85
CA ALA A 273 20.10 2.35 5.40
C ALA A 273 19.23 1.81 6.56
N ILE A 274 18.66 2.70 7.39
CA ILE A 274 17.70 2.31 8.43
C ILE A 274 16.40 1.79 7.80
N ILE A 275 15.91 2.40 6.72
CA ILE A 275 14.75 1.90 5.98
C ILE A 275 15.06 0.53 5.35
N SER A 276 16.28 0.29 4.87
CA SER A 276 16.70 -1.03 4.42
C SER A 276 16.67 -2.04 5.57
N TYR A 277 17.21 -1.67 6.74
CA TYR A 277 17.15 -2.49 7.96
C TYR A 277 15.70 -2.85 8.36
N GLU A 278 14.78 -1.88 8.29
CA GLU A 278 13.36 -2.13 8.50
C GLU A 278 12.80 -3.20 7.56
N ALA A 279 13.17 -3.16 6.27
CA ALA A 279 12.71 -4.14 5.28
C ALA A 279 13.20 -5.55 5.63
N VAL A 280 14.45 -5.69 6.11
CA VAL A 280 14.99 -6.99 6.57
C VAL A 280 14.20 -7.53 7.76
N ILE A 281 13.89 -6.69 8.76
CA ILE A 281 13.05 -7.11 9.89
C ILE A 281 11.68 -7.57 9.40
N SER A 282 11.06 -6.81 8.50
CA SER A 282 9.77 -7.17 7.91
C SER A 282 9.83 -8.50 7.16
N SER A 283 10.89 -8.75 6.37
CA SER A 283 11.09 -10.05 5.69
C SER A 283 11.17 -11.20 6.69
N ILE A 284 11.99 -11.05 7.74
CA ILE A 284 12.14 -12.07 8.78
C ILE A 284 10.79 -12.32 9.47
N LEU A 285 10.06 -11.25 9.80
CA LEU A 285 8.74 -11.36 10.40
C LEU A 285 7.78 -12.13 9.49
N PHE A 286 7.67 -11.80 8.20
CA PHE A 286 6.76 -12.49 7.28
C PHE A 286 7.15 -13.96 7.04
N LEU A 287 8.44 -14.30 7.01
CA LEU A 287 8.90 -15.69 6.87
C LEU A 287 8.62 -16.52 8.13
N THR A 288 8.71 -15.90 9.31
CA THR A 288 8.54 -16.60 10.59
C THR A 288 7.09 -16.63 11.07
N LEU A 289 6.26 -15.65 10.70
CA LEU A 289 4.89 -15.49 11.18
C LEU A 289 4.00 -16.72 10.95
N PRO A 290 3.97 -17.38 9.78
CA PRO A 290 3.17 -18.60 9.59
C PRO A 290 3.59 -19.74 10.53
N THR A 291 4.90 -19.89 10.75
CA THR A 291 5.45 -20.92 11.64
C THR A 291 5.10 -20.62 13.10
N ILE A 292 5.25 -19.36 13.51
CA ILE A 292 4.91 -18.88 14.85
C ILE A 292 3.40 -19.08 15.10
N SER A 293 2.55 -18.65 14.17
CA SER A 293 1.09 -18.78 14.27
C SER A 293 0.65 -20.25 14.37
N HIS A 294 1.14 -21.14 13.51
CA HIS A 294 0.69 -22.53 13.46
C HIS A 294 1.34 -23.43 14.51
N LYS A 295 2.65 -23.28 14.78
CA LYS A 295 3.39 -24.18 15.69
C LYS A 295 3.42 -23.71 17.14
N ILE A 296 3.30 -22.41 17.41
CA ILE A 296 3.44 -21.85 18.76
C ILE A 296 2.10 -21.32 19.28
N LEU A 297 1.44 -20.45 18.51
CA LEU A 297 0.23 -19.78 18.99
C LEU A 297 -0.98 -20.71 18.97
N LYS A 298 -1.23 -21.43 17.87
CA LYS A 298 -2.39 -22.33 17.74
C LYS A 298 -2.45 -23.40 18.85
N PRO A 299 -1.37 -24.12 19.20
CA PRO A 299 -1.42 -25.09 20.30
C PRO A 299 -1.61 -24.46 21.69
N ARG A 300 -1.12 -23.22 21.89
CA ARG A 300 -1.24 -22.51 23.17
C ARG A 300 -2.61 -21.89 23.38
N LEU A 301 -3.20 -21.32 22.33
CA LEU A 301 -4.50 -20.66 22.39
C LEU A 301 -5.67 -21.65 22.34
N ARG A 302 -5.45 -22.88 21.83
CA ARG A 302 -6.48 -23.95 21.70
C ARG A 302 -7.76 -23.50 20.98
N GLY A 303 -7.71 -22.40 20.24
CA GLY A 303 -8.85 -21.80 19.54
C GLY A 303 -8.79 -21.94 18.02
N PRO A 304 -9.84 -21.47 17.32
CA PRO A 304 -9.87 -21.39 15.86
C PRO A 304 -8.78 -20.45 15.31
N VAL A 305 -8.53 -20.54 14.00
CA VAL A 305 -7.51 -19.72 13.31
C VAL A 305 -7.81 -18.22 13.43
N SER A 306 -9.08 -17.84 13.53
CA SER A 306 -9.55 -16.49 13.78
C SER A 306 -9.04 -15.91 15.11
N GLU A 307 -9.09 -16.68 16.20
CA GLU A 307 -8.56 -16.24 17.50
C GLU A 307 -7.05 -15.98 17.46
N VAL A 308 -6.30 -16.82 16.73
CA VAL A 308 -4.87 -16.63 16.53
C VAL A 308 -4.61 -15.33 15.75
N ASN A 309 -5.35 -15.09 14.67
CA ASN A 309 -5.24 -13.86 13.87
C ASN A 309 -5.62 -12.60 14.69
N LEU A 310 -6.66 -12.69 15.53
CA LEU A 310 -7.05 -11.60 16.42
C LEU A 310 -5.98 -11.32 17.49
N PHE A 311 -5.35 -12.36 18.05
CA PHE A 311 -4.24 -12.20 18.98
C PHE A 311 -3.04 -11.52 18.31
N VAL A 312 -2.66 -11.97 17.11
CA VAL A 312 -1.59 -11.35 16.31
C VAL A 312 -1.91 -9.89 16.01
N ALA A 313 -3.17 -9.58 15.64
CA ALA A 313 -3.60 -8.20 15.40
C ALA A 313 -3.51 -7.34 16.66
N LYS A 314 -3.97 -7.83 17.82
CA LYS A 314 -3.85 -7.11 19.10
C LYS A 314 -2.40 -6.83 19.47
N PHE A 315 -1.52 -7.84 19.38
CA PHE A 315 -0.10 -7.68 19.65
C PHE A 315 0.54 -6.66 18.70
N SER A 316 0.26 -6.79 17.40
CA SER A 316 0.83 -5.90 16.38
C SER A 316 0.37 -4.45 16.55
N ALA A 317 -0.89 -4.23 16.95
CA ALA A 317 -1.40 -2.90 17.24
C ALA A 317 -0.72 -2.25 18.45
N VAL A 318 -0.48 -3.02 19.52
CA VAL A 318 0.30 -2.55 20.68
C VAL A 318 1.75 -2.24 20.28
N ALA A 319 2.38 -3.10 19.48
CA ALA A 319 3.73 -2.88 18.98
C ALA A 319 3.84 -1.59 18.14
N HIS A 320 2.85 -1.27 17.32
CA HIS A 320 2.79 0.03 16.62
C HIS A 320 2.67 1.22 17.58
N VAL A 321 1.80 1.15 18.60
CA VAL A 321 1.65 2.24 19.59
C VAL A 321 2.95 2.46 20.36
N VAL A 322 3.55 1.40 20.89
CA VAL A 322 4.82 1.48 21.64
C VAL A 322 5.94 1.95 20.73
N GLY A 323 6.04 1.37 19.52
CA GLY A 323 7.06 1.71 18.54
C GLY A 323 7.05 3.18 18.16
N ILE A 324 5.87 3.77 17.86
CA ILE A 324 5.80 5.17 17.45
C ILE A 324 6.14 6.14 18.59
N LEU A 325 5.77 5.80 19.83
CA LEU A 325 6.15 6.56 21.01
C LEU A 325 7.66 6.48 21.25
N CYS A 326 8.25 5.28 21.16
CA CYS A 326 9.69 5.10 21.25
C CYS A 326 10.44 5.90 20.16
N ILE A 327 9.92 5.93 18.93
CA ILE A 327 10.49 6.71 17.83
C ILE A 327 10.42 8.21 18.14
N GLY A 328 9.24 8.73 18.49
CA GLY A 328 9.03 10.16 18.70
C GLY A 328 9.77 10.74 19.91
N PHE A 329 10.01 9.94 20.94
CA PHE A 329 10.69 10.36 22.18
C PHE A 329 12.12 9.84 22.31
N ALA A 330 12.67 9.20 21.27
CA ALA A 330 14.03 8.70 21.27
C ALA A 330 15.04 9.83 21.62
N PRO A 331 15.81 9.71 22.73
CA PRO A 331 16.84 10.70 23.05
C PRO A 331 18.12 10.50 22.23
N THR A 332 18.36 9.29 21.71
CA THR A 332 19.60 8.93 21.00
C THR A 332 19.32 8.17 19.71
N LYS A 333 20.31 8.17 18.81
CA LYS A 333 20.33 7.36 17.58
C LYS A 333 20.02 5.88 17.84
N VAL A 334 20.54 5.30 18.91
CA VAL A 334 20.30 3.90 19.29
C VAL A 334 18.85 3.69 19.72
N SER A 335 18.31 4.57 20.58
CA SER A 335 16.90 4.47 21.00
C SER A 335 15.92 4.61 19.84
N TYR A 336 16.26 5.39 18.81
CA TYR A 336 15.48 5.47 17.57
C TYR A 336 15.45 4.13 16.83
N ILE A 337 16.61 3.48 16.66
CA ILE A 337 16.68 2.18 15.99
C ILE A 337 15.84 1.15 16.76
N VAL A 338 15.94 1.11 18.09
CA VAL A 338 15.10 0.24 18.94
C VAL A 338 13.61 0.53 18.73
N GLY A 339 13.21 1.80 18.73
CA GLY A 339 11.82 2.20 18.48
C GLY A 339 11.32 1.77 17.10
N VAL A 340 12.15 1.92 16.08
CA VAL A 340 11.88 1.44 14.71
C VAL A 340 11.75 -0.08 14.68
N THR A 341 12.60 -0.84 15.37
CA THR A 341 12.50 -2.30 15.46
C THR A 341 11.16 -2.71 16.09
N VAL A 342 10.77 -2.10 17.21
CA VAL A 342 9.48 -2.36 17.87
C VAL A 342 8.30 -2.01 16.95
N TRP A 343 8.39 -0.88 16.23
CA TRP A 343 7.39 -0.52 15.23
C TRP A 343 7.27 -1.57 14.13
N ARG A 344 8.38 -2.13 13.62
CA ARG A 344 8.34 -3.17 12.57
C ARG A 344 7.75 -4.50 13.03
N LEU A 345 7.79 -4.82 14.32
CA LEU A 345 7.11 -6.01 14.85
C LEU A 345 5.59 -5.95 14.63
N GLY A 346 5.01 -4.76 14.47
CA GLY A 346 3.59 -4.57 14.15
C GLY A 346 3.23 -4.66 12.66
N HIS A 347 4.19 -4.91 11.77
CA HIS A 347 3.99 -4.73 10.32
C HIS A 347 2.89 -5.62 9.73
N GLY A 348 2.70 -6.84 10.25
CA GLY A 348 1.66 -7.78 9.79
C GLY A 348 0.23 -7.45 10.26
N LEU A 349 0.00 -6.31 10.91
CA LEU A 349 -1.31 -5.94 11.45
C LEU A 349 -2.42 -5.86 10.39
N MET A 350 -2.15 -5.21 9.25
CA MET A 350 -3.16 -5.05 8.19
C MET A 350 -3.58 -6.41 7.63
N ASP A 351 -2.63 -7.31 7.42
CA ASP A 351 -2.89 -8.66 6.87
C ASP A 351 -3.59 -9.57 7.89
N ALA A 352 -3.19 -9.50 9.17
CA ALA A 352 -3.82 -10.25 10.24
C ALA A 352 -5.28 -9.82 10.47
N LEU A 353 -5.54 -8.50 10.49
CA LEU A 353 -6.89 -7.95 10.58
C LEU A 353 -7.70 -8.30 9.32
N ARG A 354 -7.04 -8.18 8.17
CA ARG A 354 -7.35 -8.79 6.86
C ARG A 354 -8.08 -10.11 6.98
N SER A 355 -7.27 -11.09 7.35
CA SER A 355 -7.63 -12.50 7.48
C SER A 355 -8.66 -12.74 8.58
N TYR A 356 -8.60 -12.01 9.70
CA TYR A 356 -9.57 -12.13 10.80
C TYR A 356 -10.98 -11.76 10.35
N VAL A 357 -11.16 -10.60 9.73
CA VAL A 357 -12.50 -10.11 9.36
C VAL A 357 -13.11 -10.99 8.27
N THR A 358 -12.30 -11.50 7.34
CA THR A 358 -12.76 -12.45 6.32
C THR A 358 -13.27 -13.75 6.92
N GLY A 359 -12.65 -14.22 8.01
CA GLY A 359 -13.15 -15.39 8.75
C GLY A 359 -14.49 -15.17 9.45
N LEU A 360 -14.96 -13.93 9.61
CA LEU A 360 -16.27 -13.62 10.19
C LEU A 360 -17.41 -13.71 9.17
N LEU A 361 -17.10 -13.67 7.87
CA LEU A 361 -18.07 -13.68 6.78
C LEU A 361 -18.18 -15.07 6.17
N GLU A 362 -19.41 -15.47 5.86
CA GLU A 362 -19.71 -16.80 5.29
C GLU A 362 -19.90 -16.73 3.77
N ASN A 363 -20.43 -15.61 3.26
CA ASN A 363 -20.71 -15.43 1.85
C ASN A 363 -19.53 -14.78 1.11
N LYS A 364 -19.25 -15.26 -0.11
CA LYS A 364 -18.21 -14.69 -0.97
C LYS A 364 -18.52 -13.25 -1.41
N GLU A 365 -19.78 -12.96 -1.69
CA GLU A 365 -20.23 -11.62 -2.11
C GLU A 365 -19.99 -10.58 -1.01
N ASP A 366 -20.26 -10.93 0.25
CA ASP A 366 -20.01 -10.06 1.40
C ASP A 366 -18.51 -9.79 1.60
N VAL A 367 -17.65 -10.80 1.39
CA VAL A 367 -16.19 -10.65 1.46
C VAL A 367 -15.67 -9.72 0.38
N GLU A 368 -16.12 -9.89 -0.86
CA GLU A 368 -15.75 -9.02 -1.99
C GLU A 368 -16.19 -7.58 -1.72
N GLN A 369 -17.43 -7.38 -1.29
CA GLN A 369 -17.97 -6.06 -0.97
C GLN A 369 -17.23 -5.39 0.19
N LEU A 370 -16.85 -6.16 1.22
CA LEU A 370 -16.05 -5.67 2.34
C LEU A 370 -14.65 -5.24 1.89
N TYR A 371 -13.96 -6.06 1.08
CA TYR A 371 -12.62 -5.73 0.59
C TYR A 371 -12.61 -4.48 -0.30
N LEU A 372 -13.63 -4.32 -1.14
CA LEU A 372 -13.86 -3.08 -1.88
C LEU A 372 -13.95 -1.87 -0.94
N GLY A 373 -14.75 -1.99 0.13
CA GLY A 373 -14.88 -0.95 1.15
C GLY A 373 -13.55 -0.65 1.85
N ILE A 374 -12.81 -1.68 2.27
CA ILE A 374 -11.49 -1.54 2.92
C ILE A 374 -10.54 -0.76 2.00
N GLY A 375 -10.40 -1.17 0.73
CA GLY A 375 -9.48 -0.51 -0.21
C GLY A 375 -9.84 0.97 -0.48
N MET A 376 -11.14 1.30 -0.52
CA MET A 376 -11.59 2.69 -0.64
C MET A 376 -11.21 3.53 0.59
N VAL A 377 -11.47 2.99 1.78
CA VAL A 377 -11.18 3.67 3.05
C VAL A 377 -9.68 3.83 3.27
N GLU A 378 -8.87 2.83 2.90
CA GLU A 378 -7.41 2.92 2.91
C GLU A 378 -6.91 3.99 1.93
N THR A 379 -7.49 4.09 0.74
CA THR A 379 -7.09 5.13 -0.22
C THR A 379 -7.43 6.52 0.29
N LEU A 380 -8.66 6.70 0.81
CA LEU A 380 -9.10 7.97 1.39
C LEU A 380 -8.28 8.36 2.62
N GLY A 381 -8.09 7.42 3.55
CA GLY A 381 -7.25 7.60 4.74
C GLY A 381 -5.80 7.93 4.36
N ALA A 382 -5.27 7.29 3.32
CA ALA A 382 -3.93 7.55 2.83
C ALA A 382 -3.77 8.99 2.31
N MET A 383 -4.74 9.47 1.53
CA MET A 383 -4.77 10.84 1.01
C MET A 383 -4.82 11.86 2.14
N ILE A 384 -5.79 11.73 3.04
CA ILE A 384 -6.00 12.66 4.16
C ILE A 384 -4.76 12.67 5.07
N ALA A 385 -4.30 11.50 5.49
CA ALA A 385 -3.20 11.39 6.43
C ALA A 385 -1.87 11.87 5.82
N THR A 386 -1.61 11.60 4.54
CA THR A 386 -0.38 12.10 3.91
C THR A 386 -0.36 13.62 3.86
N ALA A 387 -1.48 14.27 3.52
CA ALA A 387 -1.60 15.72 3.57
C ALA A 387 -1.41 16.25 5.00
N ALA A 388 -2.20 15.72 5.94
CA ALA A 388 -2.20 16.14 7.35
C ALA A 388 -0.83 15.99 8.00
N TRP A 389 -0.16 14.83 7.85
CA TRP A 389 1.17 14.63 8.43
C TRP A 389 2.23 15.51 7.79
N SER A 390 2.17 15.75 6.48
CA SER A 390 3.15 16.60 5.80
C SER A 390 3.01 18.06 6.23
N GLU A 391 1.77 18.57 6.34
CA GLU A 391 1.48 19.94 6.77
C GLU A 391 1.76 20.14 8.26
N LEU A 392 1.34 19.20 9.11
CA LEU A 392 1.64 19.22 10.54
C LEU A 392 3.16 19.25 10.75
N PHE A 393 3.89 18.36 10.06
CA PHE A 393 5.34 18.28 10.18
C PHE A 393 6.04 19.56 9.69
N ALA A 394 5.61 20.12 8.57
CA ALA A 394 6.12 21.40 8.05
C ALA A 394 5.90 22.57 9.04
N THR A 395 4.71 22.65 9.63
CA THR A 395 4.36 23.68 10.62
C THR A 395 5.20 23.55 11.89
N VAL A 396 5.36 22.31 12.34
CA VAL A 396 6.04 21.98 13.58
C VAL A 396 7.56 22.20 13.47
N LEU A 397 8.18 21.87 12.32
CA LEU A 397 9.61 22.10 12.08
C LEU A 397 10.02 23.57 12.27
N LYS A 398 9.11 24.51 11.99
CA LYS A 398 9.34 25.95 12.16
C LYS A 398 9.26 26.42 13.62
N LYS A 399 8.61 25.66 14.50
CA LYS A 399 8.26 26.09 15.88
C LYS A 399 9.17 25.51 16.98
N GLY A 400 10.13 24.66 16.64
CA GLY A 400 11.20 24.20 17.55
C GLY A 400 11.18 22.71 17.90
N TYR A 401 12.19 22.30 18.68
CA TYR A 401 12.52 20.90 18.93
C TYR A 401 11.43 20.11 19.68
N LEU A 402 10.83 20.67 20.72
CA LEU A 402 9.80 19.96 21.50
C LEU A 402 8.54 19.69 20.68
N LEU A 403 8.10 20.66 19.87
CA LEU A 403 6.94 20.50 19.02
C LEU A 403 7.18 19.46 17.92
N SER A 404 8.43 19.23 17.49
CA SER A 404 8.82 18.22 16.47
C SER A 404 8.32 16.80 16.74
N ARG A 405 7.93 16.50 17.98
CA ARG A 405 7.43 15.20 18.44
C ARG A 405 5.91 15.06 18.34
N LEU A 406 5.17 16.14 18.11
CA LEU A 406 3.70 16.15 18.02
C LEU A 406 3.12 15.16 17.00
N PRO A 407 3.67 15.01 15.77
CA PRO A 407 3.13 14.04 14.81
C PRO A 407 3.15 12.60 15.33
N PHE A 408 4.15 12.24 16.14
CA PHE A 408 4.26 10.90 16.73
C PHE A 408 3.26 10.72 17.89
N MET A 409 3.03 11.76 18.69
CA MET A 409 2.01 11.76 19.73
C MET A 409 0.61 11.60 19.15
N GLU A 410 0.25 12.41 18.15
CA GLU A 410 -1.05 12.32 17.48
C GLU A 410 -1.25 10.96 16.80
N THR A 411 -0.20 10.43 16.17
CA THR A 411 -0.22 9.08 15.60
C THR A 411 -0.46 8.01 16.66
N SER A 412 0.16 8.14 17.84
CA SER A 412 -0.05 7.20 18.94
C SER A 412 -1.51 7.18 19.42
N VAL A 413 -2.17 8.34 19.47
CA VAL A 413 -3.60 8.46 19.84
C VAL A 413 -4.48 7.79 18.80
N ILE A 414 -4.21 8.00 17.50
CA ILE A 414 -4.93 7.35 16.41
C ILE A 414 -4.80 5.82 16.50
N LEU A 415 -3.59 5.32 16.78
CA LEU A 415 -3.32 3.89 16.91
C LEU A 415 -3.91 3.28 18.20
N LEU A 416 -4.01 4.06 19.29
CA LEU A 416 -4.75 3.66 20.49
C LEU A 416 -6.25 3.53 20.21
N GLY A 417 -6.82 4.44 19.41
CA GLY A 417 -8.18 4.32 18.88
C GLY A 417 -8.35 3.03 18.07
N CYS A 418 -7.39 2.71 17.19
CA CYS A 418 -7.37 1.45 16.46
C CYS A 418 -7.33 0.22 17.39
N CYS A 419 -6.51 0.25 18.45
CA CYS A 419 -6.49 -0.81 19.46
C CYS A 419 -7.86 -0.99 20.14
N ALA A 420 -8.58 0.10 20.42
CA ALA A 420 -9.93 0.03 20.98
C ALA A 420 -10.91 -0.60 19.97
N CYS A 421 -10.84 -0.23 18.70
CA CYS A 421 -11.68 -0.83 17.65
C CYS A 421 -11.40 -2.32 17.45
N ILE A 422 -10.14 -2.76 17.47
CA ILE A 422 -9.76 -4.19 17.39
C ILE A 422 -10.33 -4.97 18.60
N ARG A 423 -10.33 -4.38 19.80
CA ARG A 423 -10.98 -5.00 20.97
C ARG A 423 -12.50 -5.14 20.79
N VAL A 424 -13.16 -4.15 20.18
CA VAL A 424 -14.58 -4.22 19.85
C VAL A 424 -14.84 -5.30 18.79
N LEU A 425 -13.99 -5.40 17.76
CA LEU A 425 -14.08 -6.44 16.73
C LEU A 425 -13.99 -7.86 17.32
N GLY A 426 -13.17 -8.05 18.35
CA GLY A 426 -13.08 -9.32 19.07
C GLY A 426 -14.36 -9.75 19.78
N ARG A 427 -15.31 -8.84 20.05
CA ARG A 427 -16.60 -9.17 20.68
C ARG A 427 -17.64 -9.70 19.70
N PHE A 428 -17.43 -9.52 18.41
CA PHE A 428 -18.35 -10.04 17.39
C PHE A 428 -18.16 -11.54 17.17
N GLU A 429 -16.95 -12.07 17.36
CA GLU A 429 -16.67 -13.50 17.31
C GLU A 429 -17.33 -14.24 18.49
N SER A 430 -17.26 -13.69 19.70
CA SER A 430 -17.88 -14.30 20.90
C SER A 430 -19.42 -14.31 20.91
N ARG A 431 -20.06 -13.76 19.87
CA ARG A 431 -21.53 -13.71 19.72
C ARG A 431 -22.07 -14.68 18.67
N LYS A 432 -21.18 -15.30 17.87
CA LYS A 432 -21.51 -16.49 17.09
C LYS A 432 -21.35 -17.70 17.98
#